data_AF-A0A8B7MW73-F1
#
_entry.id   AF-A0A8B7MW73-F1
#
_cell.length_a   1.000
_cell.length_b   1.000
_cell.length_c   1.000
_cell.angle_alpha   90.00
_cell.angle_beta   90.00
_cell.angle_gamma   90.00
#
_symmetry.space_group_name_H-M   'P 1'
#
loop_
_entity.id
_entity.type
_entity.pdbx_description
1 polymer ?
#
loop_
_entity_poly.entity_id
_entity_poly.type
_entity_poly.pdbx_seq_one_letter_code
_entity_poly.pdbx_strand_id
1 'polypeptide(L)'
;MESTIKEHPLWAHASHEEIDSAVEGLEKYVMTKLFNRTFASSPEDVKADLYISEKIRLLQHFVRPDHLDVPRVLRNEASWLFAAKELQKINSFKVPREKLLCIMNCCRIINNLLLNISMSTNYVPAGADDFLPVLIYVTIKANPPQLHSNLKFIQLFRRQSKLVSEVEYYLTNLISAETFITNINASSLSMEESEFQENMQSAKIANEETVTGHSSVLQLSEDDATTMRRHGKEIHVNLEGCLYPFMGSEAKELTTEDVQQLLRLYQQVVTRYTMLTKALARLSLHEEQLLHIMKDPAGSTELKKEIEKRIHEGAK
;
A
#
# COMPACT_ATOMS: atom_id res chain seq x y z
N MET A 1 -1.75 35.17 0.62
CA MET A 1 -1.90 34.80 -0.81
C MET A 1 -3.32 34.35 -1.13
N GLU A 2 -3.97 33.50 -0.31
CA GLU A 2 -5.38 33.12 -0.58
C GLU A 2 -6.35 34.31 -0.60
N SER A 3 -6.31 35.18 0.41
CA SER A 3 -7.11 36.42 0.44
C SER A 3 -6.78 37.32 -0.74
N THR A 4 -5.49 37.47 -1.05
CA THR A 4 -5.01 38.27 -2.19
C THR A 4 -5.56 37.78 -3.54
N ILE A 5 -5.65 36.46 -3.77
CA ILE A 5 -6.25 35.91 -5.01
C ILE A 5 -7.75 36.18 -5.04
N LYS A 6 -8.45 35.96 -3.92
CA LYS A 6 -9.91 36.18 -3.81
C LYS A 6 -10.32 37.64 -4.01
N GLU A 7 -9.52 38.58 -3.51
CA GLU A 7 -9.80 40.01 -3.55
C GLU A 7 -9.32 40.67 -4.85
N HIS A 8 -8.57 39.96 -5.70
CA HIS A 8 -7.99 40.54 -6.91
C HIS A 8 -9.08 40.78 -7.98
N PRO A 9 -9.18 41.98 -8.58
CA PRO A 9 -10.24 42.31 -9.55
C PRO A 9 -10.34 41.35 -10.74
N LEU A 10 -9.21 40.84 -11.23
CA LEU A 10 -9.19 39.85 -12.33
C LEU A 10 -9.83 38.50 -11.97
N TRP A 11 -9.98 38.18 -10.69
CA TRP A 11 -10.61 36.96 -10.19
C TRP A 11 -12.05 37.20 -9.69
N ALA A 12 -12.59 38.42 -9.84
CA ALA A 12 -13.91 38.79 -9.31
C ALA A 12 -15.08 37.96 -9.89
N HIS A 13 -14.88 37.36 -11.07
CA HIS A 13 -15.88 36.51 -11.73
C HIS A 13 -15.54 35.01 -11.66
N ALA A 14 -14.44 34.64 -10.99
CA ALA A 14 -14.04 33.25 -10.86
C ALA A 14 -14.92 32.53 -9.83
N SER A 15 -15.24 31.26 -10.09
CA SER A 15 -16.01 30.43 -9.17
C SER A 15 -15.20 30.08 -7.90
N HIS A 16 -15.89 29.63 -6.86
CA HIS A 16 -15.21 29.13 -5.66
C HIS A 16 -14.32 27.92 -5.96
N GLU A 17 -14.71 27.03 -6.87
CA GLU A 17 -13.91 25.88 -7.29
C GLU A 17 -12.66 26.29 -8.07
N GLU A 18 -12.76 27.32 -8.93
CA GLU A 18 -11.62 27.84 -9.69
C GLU A 18 -10.59 28.49 -8.76
N ILE A 19 -11.07 29.31 -7.81
CA ILE A 19 -10.21 29.93 -6.80
C ILE A 19 -9.54 28.86 -5.94
N ASP A 20 -10.29 27.86 -5.48
CA ASP A 20 -9.72 26.77 -4.68
C ASP A 20 -8.69 25.96 -5.46
N SER A 21 -8.95 25.67 -6.74
CA SER A 21 -8.01 24.99 -7.63
C SER A 21 -6.74 25.80 -7.86
N ALA A 22 -6.85 27.12 -8.01
CA ALA A 22 -5.70 28.02 -8.13
C ALA A 22 -4.84 28.01 -6.86
N VAL A 23 -5.48 28.01 -5.69
CA VAL A 23 -4.80 27.95 -4.39
C VAL A 23 -4.16 26.57 -4.17
N GLU A 24 -4.80 25.47 -4.57
CA GLU A 24 -4.16 24.13 -4.59
C GLU A 24 -2.95 24.10 -5.52
N GLY A 25 -3.04 24.75 -6.69
CA GLY A 25 -1.93 24.92 -7.62
C GLY A 25 -0.76 25.69 -7.01
N LEU A 26 -1.05 26.72 -6.20
CA LEU A 26 -0.06 27.47 -5.45
C LEU A 26 0.63 26.61 -4.38
N GLU A 27 -0.12 25.84 -3.59
CA GLU A 27 0.46 24.86 -2.64
C GLU A 27 1.40 23.91 -3.37
N LYS A 28 0.92 23.31 -4.48
CA LYS A 28 1.72 22.40 -5.31
C LYS A 28 3.00 23.04 -5.80
N TYR A 29 2.93 24.26 -6.34
CA TYR A 29 4.10 24.96 -6.87
C TYR A 29 5.13 25.26 -5.76
N VAL A 30 4.69 25.90 -4.67
CA VAL A 30 5.56 26.29 -3.56
C VAL A 30 6.18 25.07 -2.90
N MET A 31 5.37 24.07 -2.55
CA MET A 31 5.87 22.90 -1.83
C MET A 31 6.77 22.01 -2.68
N THR A 32 6.54 21.92 -3.99
CA THR A 32 7.47 21.21 -4.88
C THR A 32 8.86 21.87 -4.90
N LYS A 33 8.94 23.20 -4.87
CA LYS A 33 10.21 23.94 -4.85
C LYS A 33 10.90 23.90 -3.49
N LEU A 34 10.13 23.90 -2.41
CA LEU A 34 10.65 23.91 -1.05
C LEU A 34 10.90 22.51 -0.47
N PHE A 35 10.41 21.45 -1.10
CA PHE A 35 10.43 20.07 -0.58
C PHE A 35 11.77 19.66 0.03
N ASN A 36 12.88 19.84 -0.70
CA ASN A 36 14.21 19.43 -0.24
C ASN A 36 14.72 20.19 1.00
N ARG A 37 14.09 21.33 1.35
CA ARG A 37 14.44 22.12 2.54
C ARG A 37 13.47 21.90 3.70
N THR A 38 12.27 21.42 3.43
CA THR A 38 11.19 21.35 4.43
C THR A 38 10.86 19.93 4.86
N PHE A 39 11.06 18.93 3.99
CA PHE A 39 10.81 17.52 4.28
C PHE A 39 12.02 16.87 4.98
N ALA A 40 11.79 16.19 6.11
CA ALA A 40 12.83 15.54 6.91
C ALA A 40 14.04 16.45 7.17
N SER A 41 13.77 17.72 7.50
CA SER A 41 14.78 18.79 7.52
C SER A 41 15.64 18.82 8.77
N SER A 42 15.17 18.20 9.86
CA SER A 42 15.89 18.12 11.13
C SER A 42 16.50 16.72 11.35
N PRO A 43 17.66 16.61 12.01
CA PRO A 43 18.23 15.30 12.35
C PRO A 43 17.32 14.49 13.28
N GLU A 44 16.49 15.16 14.08
CA GLU A 44 15.47 14.52 14.92
C GLU A 44 14.42 13.79 14.08
N ASP A 45 13.97 14.39 12.97
CA ASP A 45 12.99 13.77 12.07
C ASP A 45 13.58 12.52 11.41
N VAL A 46 14.83 12.59 10.95
CA VAL A 46 15.54 11.44 10.35
C VAL A 46 15.70 10.32 11.38
N LYS A 47 16.03 10.66 12.63
CA LYS A 47 16.14 9.69 13.71
C LYS A 47 14.80 9.02 14.03
N ALA A 48 13.72 9.80 14.08
CA ALA A 48 12.38 9.28 14.31
C ALA A 48 11.93 8.33 13.18
N ASP A 49 12.18 8.71 11.91
CA ASP A 49 11.91 7.87 10.74
C ASP A 49 12.64 6.52 10.79
N LEU A 50 13.94 6.55 11.12
CA LEU A 50 14.74 5.33 11.26
C LEU A 50 14.22 4.46 12.41
N TYR A 51 13.92 5.07 13.56
CA TYR A 51 13.40 4.36 14.72
C TYR A 51 12.09 3.65 14.41
N ILE A 52 11.11 4.35 13.84
CA ILE A 52 9.80 3.74 13.55
C ILE A 52 9.89 2.70 12.45
N SER A 53 10.71 2.92 11.41
CA SER A 53 10.87 1.94 10.33
C SER A 53 11.50 0.63 10.83
N GLU A 54 12.52 0.72 11.68
CA GLU A 54 13.12 -0.45 12.33
C GLU A 54 12.14 -1.14 13.29
N LYS A 55 11.42 -0.38 14.11
CA LYS A 55 10.40 -0.92 15.00
C LYS A 55 9.34 -1.69 14.21
N ILE A 56 8.80 -1.11 13.14
CA ILE A 56 7.82 -1.79 12.26
C ILE A 56 8.43 -3.06 11.66
N ARG A 57 9.66 -3.00 11.14
CA ARG A 57 10.35 -4.14 10.53
C ARG A 57 10.46 -5.33 11.49
N LEU A 58 10.69 -5.10 12.77
CA LEU A 58 10.69 -6.15 13.80
C LEU A 58 9.28 -6.68 14.09
N LEU A 59 8.32 -5.77 14.28
CA LEU A 59 6.93 -6.13 14.56
C LEU A 59 6.28 -6.94 13.43
N GLN A 60 6.65 -6.70 12.16
CA GLN A 60 6.13 -7.42 11.00
C GLN A 60 6.28 -8.95 11.09
N HIS A 61 7.33 -9.44 11.79
CA HIS A 61 7.65 -10.87 11.94
C HIS A 61 6.62 -11.63 12.78
N PHE A 62 6.08 -11.00 13.83
CA PHE A 62 5.30 -11.73 14.84
C PHE A 62 3.94 -11.10 15.16
N VAL A 63 3.72 -9.82 14.83
CA VAL A 63 2.41 -9.18 15.05
C VAL A 63 1.37 -9.79 14.11
N ARG A 64 0.31 -10.33 14.71
CA ARG A 64 -0.86 -10.90 14.06
C ARG A 64 -2.08 -10.01 14.29
N PRO A 65 -3.13 -10.10 13.46
CA PRO A 65 -4.37 -9.35 13.67
C PRO A 65 -4.99 -9.58 15.06
N ASP A 66 -4.85 -10.79 15.62
CA ASP A 66 -5.33 -11.14 16.97
C ASP A 66 -4.70 -10.27 18.08
N HIS A 67 -3.44 -9.84 17.93
CA HIS A 67 -2.76 -9.01 18.96
C HIS A 67 -3.26 -7.57 19.01
N LEU A 68 -4.03 -7.17 18.00
CA LEU A 68 -4.61 -5.84 17.89
C LEU A 68 -6.15 -5.93 18.02
N ASP A 69 -6.67 -7.04 18.52
CA ASP A 69 -8.12 -7.27 18.67
C ASP A 69 -8.91 -7.21 17.35
N VAL A 70 -8.27 -7.47 16.21
CA VAL A 70 -8.95 -7.46 14.90
C VAL A 70 -9.84 -8.70 14.76
N PRO A 71 -11.18 -8.53 14.66
CA PRO A 71 -12.12 -9.64 14.50
C PRO A 71 -11.80 -10.48 13.26
N ARG A 72 -12.02 -11.79 13.36
CA ARG A 72 -11.77 -12.73 12.25
C ARG A 72 -12.56 -12.39 10.99
N VAL A 73 -13.77 -11.86 11.16
CA VAL A 73 -14.64 -11.45 10.05
C VAL A 73 -14.00 -10.32 9.22
N LEU A 74 -13.16 -9.49 9.83
CA LEU A 74 -12.48 -8.37 9.17
C LEU A 74 -11.19 -8.78 8.43
N ARG A 75 -10.78 -10.04 8.51
CA ARG A 75 -9.51 -10.52 7.93
C ARG A 75 -9.65 -10.72 6.43
N ASN A 76 -9.23 -9.69 5.68
CA ASN A 76 -9.14 -9.74 4.24
C ASN A 76 -7.75 -9.30 3.79
N GLU A 77 -6.86 -10.28 3.63
CA GLU A 77 -5.46 -10.05 3.28
C GLU A 77 -5.31 -9.30 1.95
N ALA A 78 -6.18 -9.56 0.96
CA ALA A 78 -6.13 -8.88 -0.33
C ALA A 78 -6.47 -7.37 -0.17
N SER A 79 -7.56 -7.04 0.51
CA SER A 79 -7.94 -5.64 0.78
C SER A 79 -6.88 -4.91 1.60
N TRP A 80 -6.31 -5.56 2.61
CA TRP A 80 -5.23 -5.00 3.42
C TRP A 80 -3.95 -4.78 2.63
N LEU A 81 -3.62 -5.69 1.71
CA LEU A 81 -2.50 -5.51 0.79
C LEU A 81 -2.72 -4.29 -0.13
N PHE A 82 -3.92 -4.10 -0.68
CA PHE A 82 -4.22 -2.91 -1.48
C PHE A 82 -4.11 -1.62 -0.65
N ALA A 83 -4.63 -1.61 0.58
CA ALA A 83 -4.50 -0.47 1.48
C ALA A 83 -3.03 -0.17 1.82
N ALA A 84 -2.24 -1.20 2.12
CA ALA A 84 -0.80 -1.08 2.37
C ALA A 84 -0.06 -0.50 1.15
N LYS A 85 -0.40 -0.95 -0.06
CA LYS A 85 0.19 -0.43 -1.30
C LYS A 85 -0.12 1.04 -1.53
N GLU A 86 -1.28 1.54 -1.13
CA GLU A 86 -1.57 2.98 -1.18
C GLU A 86 -0.67 3.77 -0.25
N LEU A 87 -0.46 3.33 0.99
CA LEU A 87 0.46 3.99 1.93
C LEU A 87 1.91 3.97 1.44
N GLN A 88 2.35 2.88 0.83
CA GLN A 88 3.71 2.76 0.28
C GLN A 88 4.02 3.79 -0.82
N LYS A 89 3.00 4.35 -1.49
CA LYS A 89 3.18 5.39 -2.52
C LYS A 89 3.50 6.78 -1.96
N ILE A 90 3.40 6.99 -0.66
CA ILE A 90 3.47 8.33 -0.05
C ILE A 90 4.76 9.09 -0.39
N ASN A 91 5.88 8.38 -0.56
CA ASN A 91 7.16 8.99 -0.94
C ASN A 91 7.33 9.28 -2.44
N SER A 92 6.42 8.79 -3.29
CA SER A 92 6.40 9.13 -4.71
C SER A 92 5.95 10.56 -4.98
N PHE A 93 5.37 11.23 -3.97
CA PHE A 93 4.81 12.58 -4.07
C PHE A 93 5.59 13.57 -3.21
N LYS A 94 5.65 14.83 -3.68
CA LYS A 94 6.33 15.95 -2.99
C LYS A 94 5.37 16.99 -2.42
N VAL A 95 4.08 16.89 -2.75
CA VAL A 95 3.07 17.87 -2.38
C VAL A 95 2.23 17.34 -1.21
N PRO A 96 1.93 18.15 -0.18
CA PRO A 96 1.13 17.72 0.97
C PRO A 96 -0.20 17.09 0.57
N ARG A 97 -0.93 17.71 -0.37
CA ARG A 97 -2.19 17.17 -0.93
C ARG A 97 -2.06 15.74 -1.45
N GLU A 98 -1.03 15.47 -2.23
CA GLU A 98 -0.84 14.19 -2.93
C GLU A 98 -0.42 13.10 -1.94
N LYS A 99 0.43 13.44 -0.97
CA LYS A 99 0.77 12.54 0.16
C LYS A 99 -0.46 12.19 1.00
N LEU A 100 -1.29 13.19 1.30
CA LEU A 100 -2.53 13.01 2.04
C LEU A 100 -3.52 12.12 1.27
N LEU A 101 -3.56 12.21 -0.06
CA LEU A 101 -4.41 11.35 -0.88
C LEU A 101 -4.05 9.86 -0.73
N CYS A 102 -2.77 9.50 -0.59
CA CYS A 102 -2.35 8.13 -0.28
C CYS A 102 -2.98 7.61 1.03
N ILE A 103 -2.99 8.47 2.07
CA ILE A 103 -3.61 8.16 3.36
C ILE A 103 -5.12 7.98 3.18
N MET A 104 -5.77 8.92 2.50
CA MET A 104 -7.22 8.85 2.23
C MET A 104 -7.60 7.58 1.48
N ASN A 105 -6.83 7.20 0.46
CA ASN A 105 -7.10 6.00 -0.33
C ASN A 105 -6.94 4.73 0.51
N CYS A 106 -5.90 4.64 1.32
CA CYS A 106 -5.72 3.54 2.27
C CYS A 106 -6.93 3.42 3.21
N CYS A 107 -7.31 4.51 3.87
CA CYS A 107 -8.43 4.51 4.82
C CYS A 107 -9.77 4.17 4.14
N ARG A 108 -10.00 4.63 2.90
CA ARG A 108 -11.19 4.29 2.12
C ARG A 108 -11.24 2.81 1.75
N ILE A 109 -10.10 2.20 1.40
CA ILE A 109 -10.04 0.75 1.13
C ILE A 109 -10.42 -0.03 2.39
N ILE A 110 -9.90 0.39 3.56
CA ILE A 110 -10.25 -0.22 4.85
C ILE A 110 -11.75 -0.05 5.14
N ASN A 111 -12.31 1.16 5.03
CA ASN A 111 -13.72 1.39 5.29
C ASN A 111 -14.65 0.67 4.31
N ASN A 112 -14.29 0.60 3.03
CA ASN A 112 -15.04 -0.17 2.04
C ASN A 112 -15.06 -1.66 2.41
N LEU A 113 -13.97 -2.21 2.95
CA LEU A 113 -13.95 -3.57 3.49
C LEU A 113 -14.92 -3.72 4.65
N LEU A 114 -14.89 -2.82 5.64
CA LEU A 114 -15.80 -2.84 6.79
C LEU A 114 -17.28 -2.78 6.35
N LEU A 115 -17.59 -1.90 5.39
CA LEU A 115 -18.93 -1.76 4.83
C LEU A 115 -19.38 -3.01 4.07
N ASN A 116 -18.51 -3.60 3.24
CA ASN A 116 -18.82 -4.82 2.50
C ASN A 116 -19.11 -6.00 3.44
N ILE A 117 -18.34 -6.11 4.53
CA ILE A 117 -18.56 -7.14 5.55
C ILE A 117 -19.88 -6.90 6.28
N SER A 118 -20.20 -5.65 6.62
CA SER A 118 -21.48 -5.31 7.25
C SER A 118 -22.69 -5.64 6.37
N MET A 119 -22.55 -5.50 5.05
CA MET A 119 -23.60 -5.81 4.08
C MET A 119 -23.74 -7.33 3.81
N SER A 120 -22.64 -8.08 3.93
CA SER A 120 -22.59 -9.51 3.59
C SER A 120 -22.70 -10.45 4.79
N THR A 121 -22.56 -9.93 6.01
CA THR A 121 -22.60 -10.68 7.26
C THR A 121 -23.47 -9.95 8.28
N ASN A 122 -23.90 -10.62 9.35
CA ASN A 122 -24.61 -9.97 10.46
C ASN A 122 -23.67 -9.16 11.39
N TYR A 123 -22.46 -8.84 10.93
CA TYR A 123 -21.51 -8.02 11.67
C TYR A 123 -21.89 -6.54 11.54
N VAL A 124 -22.06 -5.85 12.66
CA VAL A 124 -22.28 -4.40 12.67
C VAL A 124 -20.97 -3.74 13.08
N PRO A 125 -20.31 -2.98 12.19
CA PRO A 125 -19.05 -2.35 12.53
C PRO A 125 -19.24 -1.34 13.66
N ALA A 126 -18.35 -1.38 14.65
CA ALA A 126 -18.25 -0.41 15.73
C ALA A 126 -17.65 0.94 15.26
N GLY A 127 -17.41 1.10 13.95
CA GLY A 127 -16.82 2.30 13.37
C GLY A 127 -15.34 2.42 13.72
N ALA A 128 -15.00 3.27 14.69
CA ALA A 128 -13.61 3.56 15.04
C ALA A 128 -12.89 2.36 15.68
N ASP A 129 -13.58 1.59 16.51
CA ASP A 129 -12.99 0.44 17.23
C ASP A 129 -12.65 -0.72 16.30
N ASP A 130 -13.30 -0.80 15.12
CA ASP A 130 -12.92 -1.75 14.06
C ASP A 130 -11.89 -1.17 13.09
N PHE A 131 -11.96 0.14 12.86
CA PHE A 131 -11.13 0.81 11.87
C PHE A 131 -9.67 0.97 12.34
N LEU A 132 -9.46 1.50 13.55
CA LEU A 132 -8.12 1.86 14.03
C LEU A 132 -7.20 0.64 14.17
N PRO A 133 -7.63 -0.51 14.74
CA PRO A 133 -6.80 -1.70 14.77
C PRO A 133 -6.38 -2.21 13.39
N VAL A 134 -7.29 -2.18 12.43
CA VAL A 134 -6.99 -2.56 11.04
C VAL A 134 -6.01 -1.58 10.43
N LEU A 135 -6.15 -0.27 10.67
CA LEU A 135 -5.21 0.74 10.20
C LEU A 135 -3.80 0.54 10.80
N ILE A 136 -3.71 0.24 12.10
CA ILE A 136 -2.43 -0.07 12.76
C ILE A 136 -1.78 -1.28 12.10
N TYR A 137 -2.54 -2.37 11.92
CA TYR A 137 -2.04 -3.59 11.28
C TYR A 137 -1.57 -3.35 9.85
N VAL A 138 -2.37 -2.66 9.03
CA VAL A 138 -2.03 -2.28 7.65
C VAL A 138 -0.78 -1.41 7.62
N THR A 139 -0.62 -0.46 8.55
CA THR A 139 0.56 0.39 8.65
C THR A 139 1.81 -0.41 8.98
N ILE A 140 1.71 -1.37 9.92
CA ILE A 140 2.79 -2.31 10.22
C ILE A 140 3.15 -3.13 8.98
N LYS A 141 2.18 -3.70 8.26
CA LYS A 141 2.46 -4.50 7.05
C LYS A 141 2.96 -3.66 5.88
N ALA A 142 2.59 -2.38 5.80
CA ALA A 142 3.07 -1.47 4.76
C ALA A 142 4.52 -1.02 4.98
N ASN A 143 4.92 -0.77 6.24
CA ASN A 143 6.16 -0.07 6.61
C ASN A 143 6.48 1.12 5.68
N PRO A 144 5.63 2.18 5.64
CA PRO A 144 5.81 3.27 4.70
C PRO A 144 7.14 4.00 4.96
N PRO A 145 7.93 4.29 3.92
CA PRO A 145 9.22 4.96 4.10
C PRO A 145 9.02 6.37 4.67
N GLN A 146 9.85 6.74 5.64
CA GLN A 146 9.84 8.07 6.27
C GLN A 146 8.47 8.47 6.83
N LEU A 147 7.76 7.54 7.46
CA LEU A 147 6.39 7.74 7.95
C LEU A 147 6.26 8.99 8.83
N HIS A 148 7.16 9.17 9.80
CA HIS A 148 7.14 10.31 10.74
C HIS A 148 7.24 11.63 9.98
N SER A 149 8.25 11.77 9.12
CA SER A 149 8.45 12.97 8.31
C SER A 149 7.29 13.26 7.38
N ASN A 150 6.63 12.23 6.81
CA ASN A 150 5.45 12.42 5.98
C ASN A 150 4.26 13.01 6.76
N LEU A 151 3.96 12.45 7.93
CA LEU A 151 2.83 12.92 8.74
C LEU A 151 3.07 14.35 9.23
N LYS A 152 4.26 14.62 9.78
CA LYS A 152 4.67 15.97 10.18
C LYS A 152 4.62 16.96 9.01
N PHE A 153 5.10 16.57 7.82
CA PHE A 153 5.07 17.43 6.64
C PHE A 153 3.64 17.77 6.20
N ILE A 154 2.72 16.81 6.22
CA ILE A 154 1.31 17.06 5.90
C ILE A 154 0.70 18.02 6.94
N GLN A 155 0.93 17.79 8.24
CA GLN A 155 0.40 18.65 9.29
C GLN A 155 0.89 20.10 9.19
N LEU A 156 2.15 20.31 8.82
CA LEU A 156 2.74 21.64 8.73
C LEU A 156 2.38 22.41 7.47
N PHE A 157 2.27 21.71 6.33
CA PHE A 157 2.23 22.36 5.01
C PHE A 157 0.95 22.15 4.22
N ARG A 158 0.04 21.27 4.65
CA ARG A 158 -1.28 21.18 4.06
C ARG A 158 -2.11 22.38 4.51
N ARG A 159 -2.87 22.97 3.58
CA ARG A 159 -3.79 24.06 3.92
C ARG A 159 -4.79 23.64 5.00
N GLN A 160 -4.83 24.38 6.11
CA GLN A 160 -5.68 24.05 7.26
C GLN A 160 -7.17 24.01 6.90
N SER A 161 -7.61 24.87 5.98
CA SER A 161 -8.99 24.86 5.46
C SER A 161 -9.39 23.56 4.74
N LYS A 162 -8.41 22.71 4.39
CA LYS A 162 -8.61 21.39 3.77
C LYS A 162 -8.37 20.23 4.72
N LEU A 163 -7.87 20.48 5.92
CA LEU A 163 -7.73 19.49 6.98
C LEU A 163 -8.96 19.58 7.88
N VAL A 164 -10.10 19.10 7.39
CA VAL A 164 -11.38 19.10 8.12
C VAL A 164 -12.13 17.80 7.86
N SER A 165 -13.03 17.43 8.80
CA SER A 165 -13.95 16.31 8.65
C SER A 165 -13.23 14.97 8.39
N GLU A 166 -13.65 14.19 7.39
CA GLU A 166 -13.08 12.87 7.03
C GLU A 166 -11.55 12.94 6.88
N VAL A 167 -11.04 14.01 6.28
CA VAL A 167 -9.61 14.18 5.99
C VAL A 167 -8.79 14.31 7.26
N GLU A 168 -9.24 15.17 8.17
CA GLU A 168 -8.61 15.38 9.48
C GLU A 168 -8.73 14.13 10.35
N TYR A 169 -9.88 13.47 10.32
CA TYR A 169 -10.12 12.22 11.04
C TYR A 169 -9.13 11.13 10.61
N TYR A 170 -8.98 10.86 9.32
CA TYR A 170 -8.04 9.83 8.86
C TYR A 170 -6.58 10.18 9.14
N LEU A 171 -6.17 11.44 8.96
CA LEU A 171 -4.82 11.88 9.29
C LEU A 171 -4.55 11.67 10.80
N THR A 172 -5.49 12.06 11.65
CA THR A 172 -5.38 11.88 13.10
C THR A 172 -5.28 10.40 13.48
N ASN A 173 -6.07 9.53 12.86
CA ASN A 173 -5.98 8.08 13.12
C ASN A 173 -4.63 7.50 12.71
N LEU A 174 -4.04 7.95 11.59
CA LEU A 174 -2.72 7.46 11.19
C LEU A 174 -1.59 8.00 12.10
N ILE A 175 -1.71 9.23 12.61
CA ILE A 175 -0.81 9.77 13.64
C ILE A 175 -0.95 8.99 14.96
N SER A 176 -2.18 8.64 15.35
CA SER A 176 -2.42 7.78 16.50
C SER A 176 -1.82 6.39 16.30
N ALA A 177 -1.93 5.82 15.09
CA ALA A 177 -1.30 4.55 14.75
C ALA A 177 0.24 4.63 14.80
N GLU A 178 0.85 5.69 14.27
CA GLU A 178 2.29 5.97 14.38
C GLU A 178 2.74 6.01 15.85
N THR A 179 2.00 6.76 16.67
CA THR A 179 2.27 6.92 18.11
C THR A 179 2.12 5.60 18.84
N PHE A 180 1.08 4.82 18.54
CA PHE A 180 0.89 3.49 19.11
C PHE A 180 2.06 2.57 18.75
N ILE A 181 2.40 2.45 17.46
CA ILE A 181 3.49 1.60 16.96
C ILE A 181 4.84 1.92 17.62
N THR A 182 5.14 3.21 17.75
CA THR A 182 6.36 3.72 18.40
C THR A 182 6.48 3.23 19.85
N ASN A 183 5.34 3.13 20.54
CA ASN A 183 5.24 2.80 21.96
C ASN A 183 4.79 1.36 22.26
N ILE A 184 4.63 0.49 21.24
CA ILE A 184 4.22 -0.91 21.43
C ILE A 184 5.18 -1.62 22.39
N ASN A 185 4.58 -2.25 23.40
CA ASN A 185 5.18 -3.17 24.36
C ASN A 185 4.32 -4.44 24.51
N ALA A 186 4.72 -5.36 25.39
CA ALA A 186 4.03 -6.64 25.58
C ALA A 186 2.55 -6.47 26.00
N SER A 187 2.29 -5.55 26.94
CA SER A 187 0.93 -5.27 27.41
C SER A 187 0.02 -4.69 26.30
N SER A 188 0.57 -3.89 25.38
CA SER A 188 -0.18 -3.36 24.24
C SER A 188 -0.64 -4.43 23.24
N LEU A 189 0.00 -5.60 23.24
CA LEU A 189 -0.30 -6.72 22.35
C LEU A 189 -0.92 -7.91 23.08
N SER A 190 -1.28 -7.73 24.37
CA SER A 190 -1.82 -8.78 25.23
C SER A 190 -0.96 -10.05 25.28
N MET A 191 0.37 -9.89 25.35
CA MET A 191 1.34 -10.99 25.46
C MET A 191 2.26 -10.83 26.68
N GLU A 192 2.89 -11.93 27.09
CA GLU A 192 3.87 -11.93 28.17
C GLU A 192 5.14 -11.16 27.78
N GLU A 193 5.77 -10.51 28.76
CA GLU A 193 6.99 -9.70 28.49
C GLU A 193 8.14 -10.57 27.98
N SER A 194 8.29 -11.80 28.50
CA SER A 194 9.30 -12.75 28.00
C SER A 194 9.05 -13.13 26.53
N GLU A 195 7.80 -13.43 26.17
CA GLU A 195 7.41 -13.78 24.79
C GLU A 195 7.68 -12.59 23.85
N PHE A 196 7.34 -11.37 24.26
CA PHE A 196 7.60 -10.17 23.46
C PHE A 196 9.10 -9.97 23.22
N GLN A 197 9.94 -10.10 24.25
CA GLN A 197 11.38 -9.93 24.12
C GLN A 197 12.00 -11.02 23.25
N GLU A 198 11.60 -12.28 23.39
CA GLU A 198 12.04 -13.40 22.55
C GLU A 198 11.67 -13.18 21.08
N ASN A 199 10.44 -12.76 20.81
CA ASN A 199 9.97 -12.43 19.46
C ASN A 199 10.78 -11.26 18.85
N MET A 200 11.02 -10.20 19.63
CA MET A 200 11.82 -9.05 19.18
C MET A 200 13.28 -9.44 18.90
N GLN A 201 13.89 -10.32 19.71
CA GLN A 201 15.24 -10.83 19.48
C GLN A 201 15.31 -11.73 18.24
N SER A 202 14.37 -12.66 18.11
CA SER A 202 14.26 -13.55 16.95
C SER A 202 14.09 -12.76 15.65
N ALA A 203 13.25 -11.71 15.69
CA ALA A 203 13.05 -10.80 14.57
C ALA A 203 14.33 -10.02 14.20
N LYS A 204 15.16 -9.63 15.18
CA LYS A 204 16.46 -8.97 14.92
C LYS A 204 17.43 -9.90 14.21
N ILE A 205 17.55 -11.14 14.65
CA ILE A 205 18.44 -12.15 14.05
C ILE A 205 18.02 -12.43 12.60
N ALA A 206 16.74 -12.71 12.36
CA ALA A 206 16.23 -12.96 11.00
C ALA A 206 16.49 -11.77 10.05
N ASN A 207 16.44 -10.56 10.60
CA ASN A 207 16.71 -9.31 9.89
C ASN A 207 18.20 -9.06 9.61
N GLU A 208 19.12 -9.67 10.35
CA GLU A 208 20.58 -9.59 10.11
C GLU A 208 21.04 -10.66 9.09
N GLU A 209 20.45 -11.85 9.13
CA GLU A 209 20.71 -12.94 8.17
C GLU A 209 20.32 -12.55 6.73
N THR A 210 19.21 -11.83 6.57
CA THR A 210 18.78 -11.32 5.26
C THR A 210 19.70 -10.24 4.68
N VAL A 211 20.44 -9.50 5.53
CA VAL A 211 21.38 -8.45 5.09
C VAL A 211 22.75 -9.04 4.73
N THR A 212 23.20 -10.06 5.47
CA THR A 212 24.51 -10.70 5.26
C THR A 212 24.54 -11.65 4.04
N GLY A 213 23.40 -12.26 3.68
CA GLY A 213 23.28 -13.13 2.49
C GLY A 213 23.46 -12.43 1.14
N HIS A 214 23.47 -11.08 1.09
CA HIS A 214 23.67 -10.31 -0.14
C HIS A 214 25.12 -9.83 -0.37
N SER A 215 26.04 -10.05 0.56
CA SER A 215 27.41 -9.49 0.49
C SER A 215 28.47 -10.46 -0.08
N SER A 216 28.12 -11.72 -0.36
CA SER A 216 29.11 -12.78 -0.69
C SER A 216 29.29 -13.09 -2.18
N VAL A 217 28.70 -12.33 -3.11
CA VAL A 217 28.82 -12.59 -4.57
C VAL A 217 29.21 -11.33 -5.35
N LEU A 218 30.37 -10.74 -5.05
CA LEU A 218 31.05 -9.81 -5.97
C LEU A 218 32.57 -9.91 -5.81
N GLN A 219 33.16 -10.91 -6.44
CA GLN A 219 34.54 -10.83 -6.93
C GLN A 219 34.56 -11.40 -8.34
N LEU A 220 34.70 -10.53 -9.35
CA LEU A 220 35.76 -10.58 -10.36
C LEU A 220 35.51 -9.56 -11.49
N SER A 221 36.63 -8.98 -11.93
CA SER A 221 36.90 -8.19 -13.15
C SER A 221 36.41 -6.74 -13.22
N GLU A 222 37.33 -5.85 -12.87
CA GLU A 222 37.51 -4.52 -13.46
C GLU A 222 37.83 -4.67 -14.96
N ASP A 223 37.07 -4.01 -15.82
CA ASP A 223 37.63 -3.16 -16.88
C ASP A 223 36.53 -2.31 -17.55
N ASP A 224 36.93 -1.07 -17.82
CA ASP A 224 36.32 -0.03 -18.65
C ASP A 224 35.25 0.92 -18.05
N ALA A 225 35.66 2.19 -17.97
CA ALA A 225 34.86 3.31 -17.50
C ALA A 225 34.41 4.18 -18.67
N THR A 226 33.10 4.34 -18.87
CA THR A 226 32.50 5.64 -19.23
C THR A 226 30.97 5.67 -19.14
N THR A 227 30.47 6.76 -18.55
CA THR A 227 29.14 7.37 -18.72
C THR A 227 28.01 7.00 -17.74
N MET A 228 27.69 7.99 -16.90
CA MET A 228 26.51 8.11 -16.03
C MET A 228 25.17 7.81 -16.72
N ARG A 229 24.32 6.95 -16.12
CA ARG A 229 22.85 7.15 -15.99
C ARG A 229 22.16 6.03 -15.18
N ARG A 230 21.30 6.46 -14.25
CA ARG A 230 20.10 5.82 -13.65
C ARG A 230 20.06 4.29 -13.56
N HIS A 231 20.13 3.75 -12.35
CA HIS A 231 19.72 2.37 -12.03
C HIS A 231 18.46 2.39 -11.15
N GLY A 232 17.32 2.05 -11.73
CA GLY A 232 16.22 1.40 -11.03
C GLY A 232 16.29 -0.09 -11.39
N LYS A 233 16.48 -0.96 -10.40
CA LYS A 233 16.44 -2.41 -10.58
C LYS A 233 14.97 -2.83 -10.74
N GLU A 234 14.57 -3.14 -11.97
CA GLU A 234 13.36 -3.91 -12.23
C GLU A 234 13.58 -5.36 -11.76
N ILE A 235 12.66 -5.84 -10.92
CA ILE A 235 12.56 -7.26 -10.58
C ILE A 235 11.99 -7.94 -11.83
N HIS A 236 12.86 -8.59 -12.61
CA HIS A 236 12.45 -9.48 -13.68
C HIS A 236 11.77 -10.71 -13.06
N VAL A 237 10.44 -10.70 -12.99
CA VAL A 237 9.66 -11.93 -12.83
C VAL A 237 9.60 -12.56 -14.22
N ASN A 238 10.36 -13.63 -14.41
CA ASN A 238 10.33 -14.39 -15.66
C ASN A 238 9.03 -15.19 -15.71
N LEU A 239 7.97 -14.57 -16.23
CA LEU A 239 6.69 -15.21 -16.51
C LEU A 239 6.51 -15.22 -18.03
N GLU A 240 7.07 -16.23 -18.68
CA GLU A 240 6.89 -16.45 -20.12
C GLU A 240 5.39 -16.42 -20.46
N GLY A 241 4.97 -15.40 -21.22
CA GLY A 241 3.69 -15.37 -21.91
C GLY A 241 2.67 -14.30 -21.52
N CYS A 242 2.88 -13.52 -20.45
CA CYS A 242 1.89 -12.50 -20.03
C CYS A 242 2.44 -11.06 -20.17
N LEU A 243 2.39 -10.52 -21.40
CA LEU A 243 2.57 -9.09 -21.63
C LEU A 243 1.25 -8.38 -21.29
N TYR A 244 1.24 -7.45 -20.33
CA TYR A 244 0.08 -6.61 -19.99
C TYR A 244 0.30 -5.21 -20.56
N PRO A 245 -0.04 -4.96 -21.85
CA PRO A 245 0.51 -3.84 -22.61
C PRO A 245 0.00 -2.47 -22.13
N PHE A 246 -1.12 -2.47 -21.41
CA PHE A 246 -1.83 -1.27 -20.97
C PHE A 246 -1.75 -1.04 -19.46
N MET A 247 -1.04 -1.90 -18.71
CA MET A 247 -1.02 -1.84 -17.24
C MET A 247 -0.37 -0.57 -16.68
N GLY A 248 0.52 0.05 -17.45
CA GLY A 248 1.21 1.31 -17.11
C GLY A 248 0.78 2.52 -17.93
N SER A 249 -0.20 2.40 -18.83
CA SER A 249 -0.63 3.48 -19.72
C SER A 249 -1.64 4.41 -19.05
N GLU A 250 -1.51 5.72 -19.24
CA GLU A 250 -2.52 6.67 -18.80
C GLU A 250 -3.67 6.78 -19.82
N ALA A 251 -4.89 7.10 -19.38
CA ALA A 251 -6.06 7.15 -20.25
C ALA A 251 -5.94 8.13 -21.43
N LYS A 252 -5.03 9.11 -21.34
CA LYS A 252 -4.76 10.11 -22.38
C LYS A 252 -3.81 9.63 -23.47
N GLU A 253 -3.13 8.52 -23.24
CA GLU A 253 -2.13 7.93 -24.14
C GLU A 253 -2.73 6.81 -25.01
N LEU A 254 -3.99 6.44 -24.76
CA LEU A 254 -4.72 5.39 -25.47
C LEU A 254 -5.36 5.96 -26.75
N THR A 255 -5.05 5.34 -27.89
CA THR A 255 -5.75 5.60 -29.15
C THR A 255 -7.10 4.86 -29.19
N THR A 256 -7.96 5.22 -30.14
CA THR A 256 -9.25 4.53 -30.34
C THR A 256 -9.10 3.05 -30.71
N GLU A 257 -7.97 2.66 -31.29
CA GLU A 257 -7.63 1.26 -31.60
C GLU A 257 -7.18 0.49 -30.34
N ASP A 258 -6.44 1.15 -29.43
CA ASP A 258 -6.03 0.57 -28.14
C ASP A 258 -7.23 0.25 -27.25
N VAL A 259 -8.28 1.07 -27.29
CA VAL A 259 -9.53 0.82 -26.54
C VAL A 259 -10.21 -0.47 -27.01
N GLN A 260 -10.19 -0.75 -28.32
CA GLN A 260 -10.73 -2.01 -28.85
C GLN A 260 -9.87 -3.20 -28.44
N GLN A 261 -8.55 -3.03 -28.40
CA GLN A 261 -7.63 -4.06 -27.94
C GLN A 261 -7.80 -4.33 -26.43
N LEU A 262 -7.96 -3.28 -25.62
CA LEU A 262 -8.21 -3.37 -24.18
C LEU A 262 -9.52 -4.11 -23.89
N LEU A 263 -10.58 -3.81 -24.64
CA LEU A 263 -11.86 -4.51 -24.51
C LEU A 263 -11.72 -6.00 -24.85
N ARG A 264 -10.98 -6.35 -25.91
CA ARG A 264 -10.70 -7.76 -26.27
C ARG A 264 -9.90 -8.48 -25.17
N LEU A 265 -8.88 -7.83 -24.62
CA LEU A 265 -8.08 -8.41 -23.52
C LEU A 265 -8.92 -8.58 -22.25
N TYR A 266 -9.74 -7.58 -21.90
CA TYR A 266 -10.66 -7.67 -20.77
C TYR A 266 -11.63 -8.85 -20.93
N GLN A 267 -12.25 -9.00 -22.11
CA GLN A 267 -13.13 -10.12 -22.40
C GLN A 267 -12.39 -11.47 -22.27
N GLN A 268 -11.17 -11.60 -22.80
CA GLN A 268 -10.37 -12.81 -22.67
C GLN A 268 -10.04 -13.13 -21.20
N VAL A 269 -9.66 -12.14 -20.40
CA VAL A 269 -9.35 -12.30 -18.97
C VAL A 269 -10.60 -12.74 -18.21
N VAL A 270 -11.74 -12.07 -18.43
CA VAL A 270 -13.00 -12.43 -17.77
C VAL A 270 -13.46 -13.82 -18.17
N THR A 271 -13.36 -14.19 -19.45
CA THR A 271 -13.69 -15.55 -19.92
C THR A 271 -12.78 -16.60 -19.28
N ARG A 272 -11.46 -16.38 -19.26
CA ARG A 272 -10.50 -17.31 -18.63
C ARG A 272 -10.74 -17.44 -17.13
N TYR A 273 -10.95 -16.32 -16.43
CA TYR A 273 -11.28 -16.31 -15.01
C TYR A 273 -12.58 -17.08 -14.74
N THR A 274 -13.62 -16.85 -15.54
CA THR A 274 -14.92 -17.53 -15.38
C THR A 274 -14.82 -19.03 -15.63
N MET A 275 -14.04 -19.45 -16.63
CA MET A 275 -13.76 -20.86 -16.90
C MET A 275 -12.98 -21.51 -15.75
N LEU A 276 -11.97 -20.81 -15.23
CA LEU A 276 -11.18 -21.27 -14.09
C LEU A 276 -12.05 -21.42 -12.83
N THR A 277 -12.86 -20.42 -12.49
CA THR A 277 -13.75 -20.49 -11.33
C THR A 277 -14.76 -21.64 -11.44
N LYS A 278 -15.30 -21.89 -12.64
CA LYS A 278 -16.17 -23.05 -12.89
C LYS A 278 -15.43 -24.39 -12.77
N ALA A 279 -14.19 -24.46 -13.25
CA ALA A 279 -13.37 -25.66 -13.12
C ALA A 279 -13.02 -25.96 -11.66
N LEU A 280 -12.63 -24.93 -10.91
CA LEU A 280 -12.30 -25.03 -9.47
C LEU A 280 -13.53 -25.41 -8.63
N ALA A 281 -14.70 -24.84 -8.92
CA ALA A 281 -15.95 -25.20 -8.26
C ALA A 281 -16.32 -26.68 -8.46
N ARG A 282 -16.03 -27.27 -9.64
CA ARG A 282 -16.26 -28.69 -9.93
C ARG A 282 -15.25 -29.61 -9.25
N LEU A 283 -14.07 -29.10 -8.93
CA LEU A 283 -13.01 -29.85 -8.23
C LEU A 283 -13.20 -29.82 -6.70
N SER A 284 -14.19 -29.09 -6.17
CA SER A 284 -14.43 -28.91 -4.73
C SER A 284 -13.18 -28.45 -3.96
N LEU A 285 -12.28 -27.74 -4.64
CA LEU A 285 -11.05 -27.22 -4.07
C LEU A 285 -11.35 -25.89 -3.38
N HIS A 286 -11.10 -25.82 -2.07
CA HIS A 286 -11.13 -24.56 -1.34
C HIS A 286 -9.81 -23.79 -1.52
N GLU A 287 -9.87 -22.46 -1.39
CA GLU A 287 -8.78 -21.51 -1.65
C GLU A 287 -7.50 -21.82 -0.84
N GLU A 288 -7.65 -22.36 0.37
CA GLU A 288 -6.54 -22.79 1.24
C GLU A 288 -5.78 -24.01 0.69
N GLN A 289 -6.47 -24.94 0.02
CA GLN A 289 -5.84 -26.13 -0.57
C GLN A 289 -5.05 -25.76 -1.84
N LEU A 290 -5.53 -24.78 -2.60
CA LEU A 290 -4.82 -24.25 -3.78
C LEU A 290 -3.50 -23.58 -3.39
N LEU A 291 -3.50 -22.78 -2.33
CA LEU A 291 -2.30 -22.12 -1.81
C LEU A 291 -1.25 -23.13 -1.30
N HIS A 292 -1.68 -24.25 -0.73
CA HIS A 292 -0.77 -25.32 -0.30
C HIS A 292 -0.18 -26.08 -1.51
N ILE A 293 -1.01 -26.40 -2.51
CA ILE A 293 -0.58 -27.11 -3.72
C ILE A 293 0.34 -26.24 -4.60
N MET A 294 0.14 -24.92 -4.62
CA MET A 294 1.01 -23.99 -5.36
C MET A 294 2.39 -23.77 -4.72
N LYS A 295 2.58 -24.13 -3.44
CA LYS A 295 3.90 -24.13 -2.78
C LYS A 295 4.74 -25.36 -3.12
N ASP A 296 4.12 -26.42 -3.64
CA ASP A 296 4.80 -27.64 -4.12
C ASP A 296 4.89 -27.65 -5.65
N PRO A 297 6.10 -27.58 -6.25
CA PRO A 297 6.27 -27.54 -7.70
C PRO A 297 5.76 -28.80 -8.43
N ALA A 298 5.76 -29.97 -7.78
CA ALA A 298 5.21 -31.20 -8.37
C ALA A 298 3.68 -31.20 -8.36
N GLY A 299 3.08 -30.81 -7.23
CA GLY A 299 1.62 -30.67 -7.07
C GLY A 299 1.01 -29.60 -7.99
N SER A 300 1.72 -28.49 -8.19
CA SER A 300 1.30 -27.41 -9.11
C SER A 300 1.21 -27.90 -10.57
N THR A 301 2.10 -28.80 -10.99
CA THR A 301 2.16 -29.28 -12.38
C THR A 301 1.06 -30.30 -12.68
N GLU A 302 0.76 -31.20 -11.73
CA GLU A 302 -0.32 -32.18 -11.85
C GLU A 302 -1.70 -31.50 -11.82
N LEU A 303 -1.88 -30.52 -10.93
CA LEU A 303 -3.11 -29.74 -10.82
C LEU A 303 -3.36 -28.89 -12.08
N LYS A 304 -2.32 -28.29 -12.66
CA LYS A 304 -2.43 -27.55 -13.93
C LYS A 304 -2.95 -28.46 -15.06
N LYS A 305 -2.42 -29.69 -15.19
CA LYS A 305 -2.88 -30.66 -16.19
C LYS A 305 -4.33 -31.08 -15.97
N GLU A 306 -4.75 -31.32 -14.73
CA GLU A 306 -6.14 -31.69 -14.43
C GLU A 306 -7.11 -30.53 -14.68
N ILE A 307 -6.75 -29.30 -14.31
CA ILE A 307 -7.55 -28.10 -14.62
C ILE A 307 -7.66 -27.91 -16.14
N GLU A 308 -6.56 -28.03 -16.88
CA GLU A 308 -6.57 -27.93 -18.35
C GLU A 308 -7.47 -29.01 -18.98
N LYS A 309 -7.37 -30.26 -18.53
CA LYS A 309 -8.23 -31.36 -19.00
C LYS A 309 -9.72 -31.05 -18.77
N ARG A 310 -10.09 -30.54 -17.60
CA ARG A 310 -11.49 -30.23 -17.26
C ARG A 310 -12.04 -28.99 -17.98
N ILE A 311 -11.19 -28.02 -18.29
CA ILE A 311 -11.56 -26.88 -19.14
C ILE A 311 -11.92 -27.38 -20.56
N HIS A 312 -11.22 -28.38 -21.08
CA HIS A 312 -11.52 -28.97 -22.41
C HIS A 312 -12.75 -29.89 -22.39
N GLU A 313 -13.02 -30.61 -21.31
CA GLU A 313 -14.22 -31.47 -21.16
C GLU A 313 -15.54 -30.66 -21.05
N GLY A 314 -15.48 -29.40 -20.61
CA GLY A 314 -16.65 -28.51 -20.49
C GLY A 314 -16.99 -27.69 -21.74
N ALA A 315 -16.25 -27.86 -22.84
CA ALA A 315 -16.42 -27.12 -24.09
C ALA A 315 -17.13 -27.93 -25.21
N LYS A 316 -17.73 -29.08 -24.87
CA LYS A 316 -18.59 -29.87 -25.75
C LYS A 316 -20.07 -29.67 -25.40
#